data_AF-H3KDG5-F1
#
_entry.id   AF-H3KDG5-F1
#
_cell.length_a   1.000
_cell.length_b   1.000
_cell.length_c   1.000
_cell.angle_alpha   90.00
_cell.angle_beta   90.00
_cell.angle_gamma   90.00
#
_symmetry.space_group_name_H-M   'P 1'
#
loop_
_entity.id
_entity.type
_entity.pdbx_description
1 polymer ?
#
loop_
_entity_poly.entity_id
_entity_poly.type
_entity_poly.pdbx_seq_one_letter_code
_entity_poly.pdbx_strand_id
1 'polypeptide(L)' 'MLCETGAPPALLGFGVATTEDVRAAIEAGAAGAISGSAVVRRIEAALPDVEGAARAVAEFVREMKAATRK' A
#
# COMPACT_ATOMS: atom_id res chain seq x y z
N MET A 1 8.68 18.94 -4.55
CA MET A 1 7.88 18.55 -5.73
C MET A 1 8.68 17.54 -6.53
N LEU A 2 8.24 16.28 -6.62
CA LEU A 2 8.96 15.21 -7.35
C LEU A 2 8.68 15.22 -8.88
N CYS A 3 7.86 16.14 -9.38
CA CYS A 3 7.34 16.11 -10.76
C CYS A 3 8.09 17.00 -11.77
N GLU A 4 9.20 17.64 -11.40
CA GLU A 4 9.76 18.75 -12.18
C GLU A 4 10.80 18.34 -13.25
N THR A 5 11.16 17.06 -13.38
CA THR A 5 12.31 16.63 -14.21
C THR A 5 12.00 15.69 -15.38
N GLY A 6 10.73 15.44 -15.71
CA GLY A 6 10.38 14.44 -16.74
C GLY A 6 10.74 13.00 -16.33
N ALA A 7 10.97 12.76 -15.05
CA ALA A 7 11.19 11.43 -14.48
C ALA A 7 9.91 10.57 -14.57
N PRO A 8 10.04 9.23 -14.59
CA PRO A 8 8.90 8.33 -14.47
C PRO A 8 8.07 8.61 -13.21
N PRO A 9 6.75 8.34 -13.23
CA PRO A 9 5.88 8.58 -12.08
C PRO A 9 6.40 7.89 -10.80
N ALA A 10 6.58 8.65 -9.73
CA ALA A 10 7.14 8.13 -8.48
C ALA A 10 6.11 7.30 -7.70
N LEU A 11 6.57 6.20 -7.09
CA LEU A 11 5.79 5.39 -6.14
C LEU A 11 6.48 5.40 -4.77
N LEU A 12 5.76 5.75 -3.71
CA LEU A 12 6.31 5.73 -2.34
C LEU A 12 6.29 4.30 -1.78
N GLY A 13 7.44 3.71 -1.47
CA GLY A 13 7.50 2.28 -1.13
C GLY A 13 8.00 1.91 0.27
N PHE A 14 8.43 2.86 1.08
CA PHE A 14 8.94 2.57 2.43
C PHE A 14 7.99 3.08 3.49
N GLY A 15 7.65 2.22 4.46
CA GLY A 15 6.79 2.59 5.60
C GLY A 15 5.29 2.65 5.31
N VAL A 16 4.82 2.22 4.13
CA VAL A 16 3.38 2.23 3.80
C VAL A 16 2.69 1.03 4.44
N ALA A 17 1.86 1.27 5.45
CA ALA A 17 1.13 0.20 6.15
C ALA A 17 -0.35 0.53 6.42
N THR A 18 -0.75 1.79 6.25
CA THR A 18 -2.10 2.30 6.55
C THR A 18 -2.72 3.01 5.34
N THR A 19 -4.04 3.22 5.37
CA THR A 19 -4.75 3.99 4.34
C THR A 19 -4.31 5.46 4.35
N GLU A 20 -3.92 5.97 5.51
CA GLU A 20 -3.42 7.33 5.71
C GLU A 20 -2.05 7.49 5.03
N ASP A 21 -1.16 6.50 5.12
CA ASP A 21 0.14 6.52 4.41
C ASP A 21 -0.05 6.57 2.90
N VAL A 22 -1.04 5.83 2.37
CA VAL A 22 -1.37 5.83 0.94
C VAL A 22 -1.91 7.20 0.50
N ARG A 23 -2.81 7.81 1.28
CA ARG A 23 -3.33 9.15 1.01
C ARG A 23 -2.21 10.19 1.05
N ALA A 24 -1.37 10.17 2.09
CA ALA A 24 -0.24 11.07 2.24
C ALA A 24 0.76 10.94 1.07
N ALA A 25 1.01 9.72 0.58
CA ALA A 25 1.87 9.52 -0.59
C ALA A 25 1.31 10.22 -1.84
N ILE A 26 0.01 10.09 -2.08
CA ILE A 26 -0.67 10.69 -3.23
C ILE A 26 -0.74 12.22 -3.09
N GLU A 27 -1.05 12.73 -1.90
CA GLU A 27 -1.06 14.15 -1.58
C GLU A 27 0.33 14.79 -1.73
N ALA A 28 1.40 14.06 -1.39
CA ALA A 28 2.77 14.49 -1.60
C ALA A 28 3.20 14.50 -3.09
N GLY A 29 2.32 14.07 -4.00
CA GLY A 29 2.55 14.06 -5.44
C GLY A 29 3.15 12.77 -5.99
N ALA A 30 3.18 11.68 -5.19
CA ALA A 30 3.47 10.37 -5.74
C ALA A 30 2.29 9.88 -6.60
N ALA A 31 2.59 9.12 -7.65
CA ALA A 31 1.57 8.47 -8.47
C ALA A 31 0.92 7.26 -7.78
N GLY A 32 1.47 6.83 -6.64
CA GLY A 32 0.95 5.72 -5.85
C GLY A 32 1.90 5.30 -4.73
N ALA A 33 1.62 4.14 -4.13
CA ALA A 33 2.35 3.61 -2.99
C ALA A 33 2.60 2.09 -3.14
N ILE A 34 3.68 1.59 -2.51
CA ILE A 34 4.06 0.17 -2.46
C ILE A 34 4.08 -0.26 -0.98
N SER A 35 3.35 -1.33 -0.64
CA SER A 35 3.28 -1.87 0.71
C SER A 35 3.72 -3.34 0.71
N GLY A 36 4.91 -3.61 1.25
CA GLY A 36 5.48 -4.97 1.36
C GLY A 36 5.30 -5.59 2.73
N SER A 37 5.95 -5.01 3.75
CA SER A 37 6.00 -5.58 5.11
C SER A 37 4.62 -5.74 5.76
N ALA A 38 3.68 -4.84 5.47
CA ALA A 38 2.32 -4.92 5.98
C ALA A 38 1.52 -6.10 5.39
N VAL A 39 1.84 -6.54 4.16
CA VAL A 39 1.25 -7.74 3.55
C VAL A 39 1.84 -8.99 4.18
N VAL A 40 3.17 -9.07 4.28
CA VAL A 40 3.86 -10.24 4.85
C VAL A 40 3.44 -10.49 6.30
N ARG A 41 3.33 -9.43 7.13
CA ARG A 41 2.86 -9.56 8.52
C ARG A 41 1.46 -10.13 8.65
N ARG A 42 0.56 -9.85 7.70
CA ARG A 42 -0.81 -10.41 7.69
C ARG A 42 -0.81 -11.89 7.35
N ILE A 43 0.04 -12.30 6.42
CA ILE A 43 0.24 -13.72 6.09
C ILE A 43 0.78 -14.44 7.31
N GLU A 44 1.84 -13.91 7.92
CA GLU A 44 2.46 -14.48 9.13
C GLU A 44 1.46 -14.64 10.28
N ALA A 45 0.64 -13.63 10.56
CA ALA A 45 -0.34 -13.65 11.64
C ALA A 45 -1.49 -14.65 11.44
N ALA A 46 -1.74 -15.09 10.20
CA ALA A 46 -2.81 -16.01 9.87
C ALA A 46 -2.33 -17.47 9.74
N LEU A 47 -1.03 -17.75 9.80
CA LEU A 47 -0.54 -19.13 9.70
C LEU A 47 -1.00 -20.02 10.87
N PRO A 48 -1.29 -21.31 10.61
CA PRO A 48 -1.17 -22.03 9.34
C PRO A 48 -2.40 -21.92 8.42
N ASP A 49 -3.39 -21.07 8.71
CA ASP A 49 -4.60 -20.90 7.92
C ASP A 49 -4.34 -20.09 6.64
N VAL A 50 -4.12 -20.81 5.53
CA VAL A 50 -3.87 -20.22 4.21
C VAL A 50 -5.09 -19.45 3.68
N GLU A 51 -6.30 -19.92 3.94
CA GLU A 51 -7.53 -19.23 3.50
C GLU A 51 -7.74 -17.94 4.28
N GLY A 52 -7.48 -17.97 5.59
CA GLY A 52 -7.44 -16.80 6.46
C GLY A 52 -6.40 -15.79 6.01
N ALA A 53 -5.18 -16.23 5.70
CA ALA A 53 -4.12 -15.38 5.16
C ALA A 53 -4.54 -14.69 3.86
N ALA A 54 -5.10 -15.45 2.91
CA ALA A 54 -5.57 -14.91 1.64
C ALA A 54 -6.70 -13.88 1.84
N ARG A 55 -7.63 -14.13 2.77
CA ARG A 55 -8.72 -13.21 3.11
C ARG A 55 -8.19 -11.92 3.72
N ALA A 56 -7.30 -12.02 4.71
CA ALA A 56 -6.69 -10.87 5.37
C ALA A 56 -5.90 -9.99 4.40
N VAL A 57 -5.16 -10.61 3.48
CA VAL A 57 -4.45 -9.87 2.41
C VAL A 57 -5.45 -9.23 1.43
N ALA A 58 -6.50 -9.94 1.02
CA ALA A 58 -7.50 -9.41 0.09
C ALA A 58 -8.26 -8.21 0.67
N GLU A 59 -8.66 -8.27 1.95
CA GLU A 59 -9.30 -7.17 2.67
C GLU A 59 -8.37 -5.95 2.75
N PHE A 60 -7.13 -6.17 3.18
CA PHE A 60 -6.12 -5.11 3.24
C PHE A 60 -5.89 -4.44 1.88
N VAL A 61 -5.71 -5.21 0.80
CA VAL A 61 -5.50 -4.66 -0.54
C VAL A 61 -6.70 -3.83 -1.01
N ARG A 62 -7.93 -4.26 -0.71
CA ARG A 62 -9.15 -3.50 -1.04
C ARG A 62 -9.18 -2.15 -0.32
N GLU A 63 -8.88 -2.13 0.97
CA GLU A 63 -8.82 -0.90 1.79
C GLU A 63 -7.74 0.06 1.26
N MET A 64 -6.51 -0.44 1.08
CA MET A 64 -5.40 0.36 0.55
C MET A 64 -5.71 0.90 -0.86
N LYS A 65 -6.37 0.11 -1.71
CA LYS A 65 -6.77 0.57 -3.04
C LYS A 65 -7.86 1.63 -2.98
N ALA A 66 -8.82 1.52 -2.07
CA ALA A 66 -9.85 2.53 -1.88
C ALA A 66 -9.24 3.88 -1.48
N ALA A 67 -8.17 3.87 -0.66
CA ALA A 67 -7.41 5.07 -0.30
C ALA A 67 -6.67 5.74 -1.47
N THR A 68 -6.56 5.08 -2.64
CA THR A 68 -5.98 5.69 -3.86
C THR A 68 -7.00 6.44 -4.72
N ARG A 69 -8.30 6.29 -4.45
CA ARG A 69 -9.37 6.96 -5.20
C ARG A 69 -9.67 8.31 -4.54
N LYS A 70 -9.82 9.36 -5.35
CA LYS A 70 -10.31 10.66 -4.90
C LYS A 70 -11.81 10.61 -4.64
#